data_AF-A0A7C1VZ20-F1
#
_entry.id   AF-A0A7C1VZ20-F1
#
_cell.length_a   1.000
_cell.length_b   1.000
_cell.length_c   1.000
_cell.angle_alpha   90.00
_cell.angle_beta   90.00
_cell.angle_gamma   90.00
#
_symmetry.space_group_name_H-M   'P 1'
#
loop_
_entity.id
_entity.type
_entity.pdbx_description
1 polymer ?
#
loop_
_entity_poly.entity_id
_entity_poly.type
_entity_poly.pdbx_seq_one_letter_code
_entity_poly.pdbx_strand_id
1 'polypeptide(L)'
;MAKEWILNMATNRWGLNKKNSVGPVSQWIRECGPKTIKDWEQFYYKKLTDLLKSKGISLSPKEYVEDLGRKLYVKITEVIQAEIEEVTEEDCIQYIHNLVINRTYDGYLTEIKTIYGKLQRDLGVEIKPAPDEWDRLYNVDFYIQIGKKYIGLQIKPITYEQTPEIYRWKEWLGKTHKKFEENFGGKVFIIFSIKRDNKKEIYNPEVIEEIRKEIERLKGGK
;
A
#
# COMPACT_ATOMS: atom_id res chain seq x y z
N MET A 1 -30.16 7.16 -4.94
CA MET A 1 -28.95 6.83 -4.16
C MET A 1 -28.55 5.35 -4.28
N ALA A 2 -29.46 4.37 -4.11
CA ALA A 2 -29.09 2.95 -4.21
C ALA A 2 -28.50 2.50 -5.56
N LYS A 3 -28.89 3.08 -6.70
CA LYS A 3 -28.35 2.72 -8.03
C LYS A 3 -27.03 3.41 -8.39
N GLU A 4 -26.63 4.42 -7.63
CA GLU A 4 -25.52 5.30 -7.99
C GLU A 4 -24.16 4.59 -7.91
N TRP A 5 -23.99 3.66 -6.95
CA TRP A 5 -22.78 2.86 -6.87
C TRP A 5 -22.62 1.93 -8.09
N ILE A 6 -23.71 1.35 -8.60
CA ILE A 6 -23.70 0.51 -9.82
C ILE A 6 -23.29 1.35 -11.03
N LEU A 7 -23.93 2.50 -11.20
CA LEU A 7 -23.62 3.44 -12.27
C LEU A 7 -22.15 3.89 -12.21
N ASN A 8 -21.64 4.24 -11.02
CA ASN A 8 -20.26 4.67 -10.84
C ASN A 8 -19.26 3.53 -11.07
N MET A 9 -19.53 2.34 -10.54
CA MET A 9 -18.67 1.16 -10.73
C MET A 9 -18.56 0.83 -12.22
N ALA A 10 -19.69 0.71 -12.92
CA ALA A 10 -19.73 0.43 -14.35
C ALA A 10 -19.04 1.52 -15.17
N THR A 11 -19.37 2.78 -14.93
CA THR A 11 -18.77 3.92 -15.64
C THR A 11 -17.24 3.92 -15.52
N ASN A 12 -16.72 3.62 -14.33
CA ASN A 12 -15.27 3.55 -14.10
C ASN A 12 -14.65 2.30 -14.76
N ARG A 13 -15.28 1.13 -14.64
CA ARG A 13 -14.79 -0.13 -15.21
C ARG A 13 -14.59 -0.06 -16.72
N TRP A 14 -15.54 0.51 -17.46
CA TRP A 14 -15.45 0.70 -18.91
C TRP A 14 -14.88 2.07 -19.33
N GLY A 15 -14.41 2.86 -18.36
CA GLY A 15 -13.75 4.13 -18.61
C GLY A 15 -14.62 5.16 -19.34
N LEU A 16 -15.95 5.09 -19.19
CA LEU A 16 -16.89 5.97 -19.89
C LEU A 16 -16.79 7.43 -19.40
N ASN A 17 -16.21 7.66 -18.22
CA ASN A 17 -15.89 8.98 -17.67
C ASN A 17 -14.42 9.41 -17.84
N LYS A 18 -13.58 8.61 -18.49
CA LYS A 18 -12.14 8.92 -18.63
C LYS A 18 -11.91 9.97 -19.70
N LYS A 19 -10.72 10.60 -19.67
CA LYS A 19 -10.30 11.64 -20.62
C LYS A 19 -10.46 11.22 -22.08
N ASN A 20 -10.22 9.94 -22.39
CA ASN A 20 -10.41 9.43 -23.75
C ASN A 20 -11.88 9.41 -24.17
N SER A 21 -12.83 9.27 -23.25
CA SER A 21 -14.25 9.19 -23.56
C SER A 21 -14.89 10.57 -23.55
N VAL A 22 -14.66 11.38 -22.52
CA VAL A 22 -15.36 12.66 -22.29
C VAL A 22 -14.46 13.89 -22.36
N GLY A 23 -13.15 13.73 -22.61
CA GLY A 23 -12.17 14.80 -22.57
C GLY A 23 -11.69 15.16 -21.14
N PRO A 24 -10.67 16.03 -21.00
CA PRO A 24 -10.17 16.48 -19.70
C PRO A 24 -11.12 17.51 -19.07
N VAL A 25 -12.33 17.06 -18.68
CA VAL A 25 -13.43 17.92 -18.21
C VAL A 25 -13.04 18.91 -17.10
N SER A 26 -12.19 18.50 -16.15
CA SER A 26 -11.71 19.38 -15.08
C SER A 26 -10.80 20.52 -15.59
N GLN A 27 -10.02 20.28 -16.64
CA GLN A 27 -9.22 21.33 -17.28
C GLN A 27 -10.13 22.25 -18.09
N TRP A 28 -11.03 21.68 -18.88
CA TRP A 28 -11.96 22.42 -19.73
C TRP A 28 -12.91 23.32 -18.94
N ILE A 29 -13.43 22.87 -17.79
CA ILE A 29 -14.33 23.71 -16.98
C ILE A 29 -13.59 24.90 -16.34
N ARG A 30 -12.31 24.74 -15.99
CA ARG A 30 -11.46 25.85 -15.52
C ARG A 30 -11.13 26.83 -16.64
N GLU A 31 -10.87 26.33 -17.86
CA GLU A 31 -10.69 27.16 -19.05
C GLU A 31 -11.96 27.95 -19.39
N CYS A 32 -13.12 27.32 -19.24
CA CYS A 32 -14.42 27.93 -19.51
C CYS A 32 -14.80 29.03 -18.49
N GLY A 33 -14.49 28.84 -17.21
CA GLY A 33 -14.95 29.73 -16.13
C GLY A 33 -16.47 30.03 -16.16
N PRO A 34 -17.36 29.02 -16.30
CA PRO A 34 -18.77 29.23 -16.60
C PRO A 34 -19.50 29.88 -15.41
N LYS A 35 -20.43 30.80 -15.70
CA LYS A 35 -21.34 31.39 -14.69
C LYS A 35 -22.63 30.58 -14.55
N THR A 36 -23.01 29.86 -15.62
CA THR A 36 -24.20 29.01 -15.67
C THR A 36 -23.86 27.64 -16.24
N ILE A 37 -24.72 26.65 -15.95
CA ILE A 37 -24.63 25.32 -16.55
C ILE A 37 -24.72 25.39 -18.09
N LYS A 38 -25.50 26.34 -18.62
CA LYS A 38 -25.67 26.52 -20.07
C LYS A 38 -24.37 26.98 -20.73
N ASP A 39 -23.62 27.87 -20.08
CA ASP A 39 -22.29 28.30 -20.54
C ASP A 39 -21.34 27.10 -20.62
N TRP A 40 -21.35 26.27 -19.56
CA TRP A 40 -20.55 25.06 -19.50
C TRP A 40 -20.93 24.06 -20.60
N GLU A 41 -22.21 23.77 -20.78
CA GLU A 41 -22.70 22.80 -21.76
C GLU A 41 -22.30 23.20 -23.19
N GLN A 42 -22.49 24.47 -23.55
CA GLN A 42 -22.10 24.99 -24.87
C GLN A 42 -20.58 24.88 -25.09
N PHE A 43 -19.79 25.28 -24.09
CA PHE A 43 -18.32 25.19 -24.17
C PHE A 43 -17.86 23.73 -24.28
N TYR A 44 -18.43 22.85 -23.45
CA TYR A 44 -18.12 21.43 -23.42
C TYR A 44 -18.39 20.77 -24.77
N TYR A 45 -19.58 20.96 -25.35
CA TYR A 45 -19.92 20.37 -26.65
C TYR A 45 -19.03 20.90 -27.78
N LYS A 46 -18.61 22.17 -27.73
CA LYS A 46 -17.63 22.70 -28.68
C LYS A 46 -16.30 21.94 -28.60
N LYS A 47 -15.73 21.80 -27.40
CA LYS A 47 -14.47 21.05 -27.19
C LYS A 47 -14.61 19.56 -27.53
N LEU A 48 -15.75 18.97 -27.19
CA LEU A 48 -16.03 17.57 -27.49
C LEU A 48 -16.14 17.35 -29.01
N THR A 49 -16.69 18.28 -29.78
CA THR A 49 -16.72 18.20 -31.25
C THR A 49 -15.33 17.97 -31.83
N ASP A 50 -14.34 18.76 -31.40
CA ASP A 50 -12.97 18.65 -31.90
C ASP A 50 -12.33 17.32 -31.50
N LEU A 51 -12.60 16.86 -30.26
CA LEU A 51 -12.16 15.54 -29.78
C LEU A 51 -12.76 14.41 -30.63
N LEU A 52 -14.05 14.45 -30.93
CA LEU A 52 -14.73 13.43 -31.74
C LEU A 52 -14.21 13.40 -33.17
N LYS A 53 -14.00 14.58 -33.79
CA LYS A 53 -13.36 14.69 -35.12
C LYS A 53 -11.97 14.08 -35.13
N SER A 54 -11.15 14.33 -34.10
CA SER A 54 -9.80 13.76 -33.99
C SER A 54 -9.80 12.23 -33.92
N LYS A 55 -10.93 11.63 -33.56
CA LYS A 55 -11.15 10.19 -33.43
C LYS A 55 -11.90 9.58 -34.62
N GLY A 56 -12.24 10.38 -35.63
CA GLY A 56 -13.04 9.92 -36.77
C GLY A 56 -14.49 9.56 -36.40
N ILE A 57 -15.02 10.13 -35.30
CA ILE A 57 -16.38 9.86 -34.85
C ILE A 57 -17.33 10.91 -35.45
N SER A 58 -18.34 10.46 -36.18
CA SER A 58 -19.29 11.32 -36.91
C SER A 58 -20.56 11.71 -36.13
N LEU A 59 -20.59 11.46 -34.82
CA LEU A 59 -21.72 11.84 -33.96
C LEU A 59 -21.63 13.31 -33.54
N SER A 60 -22.78 13.96 -33.36
CA SER A 60 -22.79 15.23 -32.64
C SER A 60 -22.40 15.02 -31.17
N PRO A 61 -21.87 16.04 -30.48
CA PRO A 61 -21.51 15.94 -29.06
C PRO A 61 -22.64 15.43 -28.17
N LYS A 62 -23.89 15.87 -28.43
CA LYS A 62 -25.06 15.44 -27.66
C LYS A 62 -25.38 13.97 -27.90
N GLU A 63 -25.45 13.54 -29.16
CA GLU A 63 -25.69 12.14 -29.52
C GLU A 63 -24.61 11.21 -28.96
N TYR A 64 -23.35 11.67 -28.96
CA TYR A 64 -22.24 10.92 -28.39
C TYR A 64 -22.37 10.76 -26.87
N VAL A 65 -22.75 11.80 -26.14
CA VAL A 65 -22.99 11.69 -24.68
C VAL A 65 -24.16 10.74 -24.41
N GLU A 66 -25.23 10.81 -25.20
CA GLU A 66 -26.34 9.86 -25.11
C GLU A 66 -25.90 8.42 -25.43
N ASP A 67 -25.05 8.22 -26.45
CA ASP A 67 -24.47 6.94 -26.81
C ASP A 67 -23.61 6.35 -25.68
N LEU A 68 -22.82 7.17 -24.98
CA LEU A 68 -22.12 6.74 -23.76
C LEU A 68 -23.11 6.25 -22.68
N GLY A 69 -24.26 6.93 -22.54
CA GLY A 69 -25.33 6.50 -21.64
C GLY A 69 -25.97 5.17 -22.06
N ARG A 70 -26.25 4.97 -23.35
CA ARG A 70 -26.77 3.69 -23.89
C ARG A 70 -25.77 2.56 -23.72
N LYS A 71 -24.48 2.83 -23.95
CA LYS A 71 -23.39 1.87 -23.67
C LYS A 71 -23.34 1.50 -22.20
N LEU A 72 -23.43 2.47 -21.29
CA LEU A 72 -23.47 2.21 -19.85
C LEU A 72 -24.66 1.30 -19.49
N TYR A 73 -25.84 1.57 -20.04
CA TYR A 73 -27.02 0.74 -19.84
C TYR A 73 -26.78 -0.72 -20.24
N VAL A 74 -26.34 -0.97 -21.47
CA VAL A 74 -26.02 -2.33 -21.98
C VAL A 74 -24.96 -3.02 -21.11
N LYS A 75 -23.93 -2.29 -20.67
CA LYS A 75 -22.89 -2.87 -19.79
C LYS A 75 -23.46 -3.30 -18.45
N ILE A 76 -24.44 -2.59 -17.91
CA ILE A 76 -25.06 -2.95 -16.64
C ILE A 76 -26.07 -4.09 -16.83
N THR A 77 -26.99 -3.98 -17.78
CA THR A 77 -28.11 -4.92 -17.92
C THR A 77 -27.71 -6.23 -18.56
N GLU A 78 -26.71 -6.25 -19.43
CA GLU A 78 -26.30 -7.49 -20.10
C GLU A 78 -25.06 -8.08 -19.42
N VAL A 79 -23.99 -7.28 -19.26
CA VAL A 79 -22.69 -7.80 -18.82
C VAL A 79 -22.63 -7.98 -17.31
N ILE A 80 -22.90 -6.93 -16.53
CA ILE A 80 -22.87 -7.03 -15.06
C ILE A 80 -23.92 -8.00 -14.57
N GLN A 81 -25.12 -7.98 -15.15
CA GLN A 81 -26.17 -8.90 -14.73
C GLN A 81 -25.76 -10.36 -14.93
N ALA A 82 -25.25 -10.73 -16.11
CA ALA A 82 -24.75 -12.08 -16.37
C ALA A 82 -23.62 -12.47 -15.40
N GLU A 83 -22.67 -11.57 -15.16
CA GLU A 83 -21.58 -11.82 -14.20
C GLU A 83 -22.08 -11.98 -12.76
N ILE A 84 -23.12 -11.26 -12.34
CA ILE A 84 -23.74 -11.43 -11.02
C ILE A 84 -24.41 -12.79 -10.92
N GLU A 85 -25.09 -13.22 -11.98
CA GLU A 85 -25.76 -14.53 -12.04
C GLU A 85 -24.76 -15.70 -11.98
N GLU A 86 -23.52 -15.49 -12.43
CA GLU A 86 -22.42 -16.47 -12.34
C GLU A 86 -21.80 -16.58 -10.94
N VAL A 87 -21.98 -15.58 -10.05
CA VAL A 87 -21.38 -15.61 -8.70
C VAL A 87 -22.09 -16.65 -7.83
N THR A 88 -21.32 -17.64 -7.36
CA THR A 88 -21.82 -18.63 -6.41
C THR A 88 -21.53 -18.23 -4.95
N GLU A 89 -22.22 -18.89 -4.01
CA GLU A 89 -21.92 -18.73 -2.58
C GLU A 89 -20.50 -19.19 -2.24
N GLU A 90 -20.02 -20.25 -2.89
CA GLU A 90 -18.65 -20.77 -2.67
C GLU A 90 -17.60 -19.76 -3.14
N ASP A 91 -17.81 -19.08 -4.27
CA ASP A 91 -16.92 -18.02 -4.74
C ASP A 91 -16.80 -16.90 -3.69
N CYS A 92 -17.92 -16.52 -3.07
CA CYS A 92 -17.94 -15.53 -2.00
C CYS A 92 -17.15 -16.00 -0.77
N ILE A 93 -17.39 -17.24 -0.32
CA ILE A 93 -16.70 -17.82 0.85
C ILE A 93 -15.19 -17.90 0.59
N GLN A 94 -14.79 -18.42 -0.57
CA GLN A 94 -13.39 -18.56 -0.95
C GLN A 94 -12.71 -17.20 -1.11
N TYR A 95 -13.39 -16.22 -1.70
CA TYR A 95 -12.85 -14.87 -1.83
C TYR A 95 -12.57 -14.25 -0.46
N ILE A 96 -13.50 -14.36 0.50
CA ILE A 96 -13.31 -13.85 1.86
C ILE A 96 -12.20 -14.61 2.59
N HIS A 97 -12.19 -15.95 2.53
CA HIS A 97 -11.12 -16.74 3.15
C HIS A 97 -9.74 -16.37 2.59
N ASN A 98 -9.61 -16.29 1.26
CA ASN A 98 -8.37 -15.91 0.61
C ASN A 98 -7.94 -14.47 0.96
N LEU A 99 -8.90 -13.54 1.04
CA LEU A 99 -8.64 -12.16 1.44
C LEU A 99 -8.10 -12.06 2.88
N VAL A 100 -8.68 -12.82 3.80
CA VAL A 100 -8.38 -12.73 5.24
C VAL A 100 -7.18 -13.58 5.64
N ILE A 101 -7.02 -14.78 5.09
CA ILE A 101 -5.97 -15.73 5.49
C ILE A 101 -4.76 -15.62 4.56
N ASN A 102 -4.95 -15.92 3.28
CA ASN A 102 -3.83 -16.07 2.35
C ASN A 102 -3.18 -14.72 2.05
N ARG A 103 -3.97 -13.71 1.65
CA ARG A 103 -3.43 -12.39 1.27
C ARG A 103 -2.78 -11.67 2.44
N THR A 104 -3.27 -11.84 3.67
CA THR A 104 -2.65 -11.23 4.85
C THR A 104 -1.34 -11.92 5.19
N TYR A 105 -1.28 -13.25 5.10
CA TYR A 105 -0.05 -14.02 5.30
C TYR A 105 1.01 -13.71 4.22
N ASP A 106 0.62 -13.67 2.95
CA ASP A 106 1.51 -13.30 1.84
C ASP A 106 2.05 -11.87 1.99
N GLY A 107 1.19 -10.95 2.44
CA GLY A 107 1.58 -9.59 2.78
C GLY A 107 2.64 -9.54 3.88
N TYR A 108 2.42 -10.31 4.95
CA TYR A 108 3.39 -10.45 6.05
C TYR A 108 4.72 -11.05 5.57
N LEU A 109 4.70 -12.14 4.82
CA LEU A 109 5.93 -12.75 4.28
C LEU A 109 6.70 -11.80 3.36
N THR A 110 6.00 -10.99 2.57
CA THR A 110 6.63 -9.98 1.70
C THR A 110 7.30 -8.88 2.52
N GLU A 111 6.63 -8.43 3.58
CA GLU A 111 7.19 -7.49 4.54
C GLU A 111 8.44 -8.03 5.22
N ILE A 112 8.37 -9.28 5.71
CA ILE A 112 9.51 -9.99 6.28
C ILE A 112 10.68 -9.99 5.28
N LYS A 113 10.48 -10.54 4.09
CA LYS A 113 11.56 -10.72 3.11
C LYS A 113 12.23 -9.39 2.70
N THR A 114 11.49 -8.29 2.67
CA THR A 114 12.00 -7.00 2.19
C THR A 114 12.91 -6.31 3.20
N ILE A 115 12.54 -6.28 4.49
CA ILE A 115 13.35 -5.62 5.52
C ILE A 115 14.53 -6.50 5.95
N TYR A 116 14.33 -7.80 6.16
CA TYR A 116 15.42 -8.70 6.58
C TYR A 116 16.42 -8.95 5.47
N GLY A 117 15.95 -9.12 4.24
CA GLY A 117 16.85 -9.24 3.09
C GLY A 117 17.76 -8.03 2.94
N LYS A 118 17.27 -6.82 3.24
CA LYS A 118 18.08 -5.60 3.24
C LYS A 118 19.07 -5.57 4.40
N LEU A 119 18.61 -5.79 5.64
CA LEU A 119 19.46 -5.79 6.83
C LEU A 119 20.60 -6.83 6.74
N GLN A 120 20.29 -8.06 6.33
CA GLN A 120 21.27 -9.13 6.19
C GLN A 120 22.32 -8.81 5.12
N ARG A 121 21.92 -8.21 3.98
CA ARG A 121 22.87 -7.74 2.96
C ARG A 121 23.76 -6.60 3.47
N ASP A 122 23.18 -5.62 4.16
CA ASP A 122 23.90 -4.43 4.61
C ASP A 122 24.85 -4.73 5.78
N LEU A 123 24.52 -5.72 6.62
CA LEU A 123 25.33 -6.14 7.76
C LEU A 123 26.32 -7.27 7.44
N GLY A 124 26.09 -8.04 6.36
CA GLY A 124 26.95 -9.16 5.97
C GLY A 124 26.94 -10.34 6.95
N VAL A 125 25.88 -10.49 7.75
CA VAL A 125 25.72 -11.56 8.76
C VAL A 125 24.34 -12.19 8.67
N GLU A 126 24.24 -13.47 9.03
CA GLU A 126 22.96 -14.19 9.08
C GLU A 126 22.05 -13.61 10.19
N ILE A 127 20.81 -13.30 9.84
CA ILE A 127 19.76 -12.87 10.76
C ILE A 127 18.74 -14.00 10.89
N LYS A 128 18.42 -14.39 12.12
CA LYS A 128 17.49 -15.49 12.43
C LYS A 128 16.23 -14.99 13.13
N PRO A 129 15.06 -15.60 12.87
CA PRO A 129 13.86 -15.30 13.66
C PRO A 129 14.09 -15.71 15.12
N ALA A 130 13.67 -14.87 16.05
CA ALA A 130 13.77 -15.18 17.46
C ALA A 130 12.72 -16.24 17.87
N PRO A 131 13.00 -17.07 18.88
CA PRO A 131 11.99 -17.93 19.48
C PRO A 131 10.84 -17.10 20.05
N ASP A 132 9.61 -17.66 20.07
CA ASP A 132 8.42 -17.01 20.63
C ASP A 132 8.63 -16.47 22.06
N GLU A 133 9.42 -17.16 22.87
CA GLU A 133 9.75 -16.72 24.23
C GLU A 133 10.47 -15.36 24.23
N TRP A 134 11.34 -15.12 23.26
CA TRP A 134 12.12 -13.89 23.19
C TRP A 134 11.29 -12.70 22.75
N ASP A 135 10.37 -12.91 21.80
CA ASP A 135 9.37 -11.90 21.43
C ASP A 135 8.56 -11.47 22.66
N ARG A 136 8.00 -12.44 23.40
CA ARG A 136 7.15 -12.17 24.57
C ARG A 136 7.88 -11.53 25.75
N LEU A 137 9.10 -11.96 26.04
CA LEU A 137 9.83 -11.51 27.23
C LEU A 137 10.67 -10.26 26.96
N TYR A 138 11.21 -10.13 25.76
CA TYR A 138 12.23 -9.13 25.44
C TYR A 138 11.81 -8.16 24.35
N ASN A 139 10.72 -8.42 23.61
CA ASN A 139 10.40 -7.69 22.38
C ASN A 139 11.59 -7.79 21.42
N VAL A 140 11.91 -9.03 21.05
CA VAL A 140 12.96 -9.34 20.08
C VAL A 140 12.34 -10.21 19.02
N ASP A 141 12.16 -9.66 17.82
CA ASP A 141 11.58 -10.38 16.69
C ASP A 141 12.63 -11.25 15.98
N PHE A 142 13.88 -10.76 15.90
CA PHE A 142 15.00 -11.43 15.23
C PHE A 142 16.27 -11.30 16.05
N TYR A 143 17.27 -12.12 15.74
CA TYR A 143 18.58 -12.01 16.36
C TYR A 143 19.73 -12.29 15.40
N ILE A 144 20.90 -11.78 15.77
CA ILE A 144 22.19 -12.09 15.18
C ILE A 144 23.01 -12.81 16.25
N GLN A 145 23.55 -13.98 15.92
CA GLN A 145 24.38 -14.76 16.85
C GLN A 145 25.87 -14.47 16.59
N ILE A 146 26.57 -14.03 17.63
CA ILE A 146 28.03 -13.80 17.62
C ILE A 146 28.66 -14.71 18.69
N GLY A 147 29.14 -15.87 18.26
CA GLY A 147 29.63 -16.91 19.17
C GLY A 147 28.53 -17.40 20.13
N LYS A 148 28.71 -17.14 21.43
CA LYS A 148 27.72 -17.47 22.49
C LYS A 148 26.81 -16.30 22.87
N LYS A 149 26.98 -15.13 22.25
CA LYS A 149 26.22 -13.91 22.53
C LYS A 149 25.23 -13.63 21.41
N TYR A 150 24.19 -12.87 21.72
CA TYR A 150 23.11 -12.57 20.79
C TYR A 150 22.82 -11.07 20.77
N ILE A 151 22.65 -10.53 19.57
CA ILE A 151 22.13 -9.18 19.34
C ILE A 151 20.65 -9.33 18.97
N GLY A 152 19.77 -8.64 19.67
CA GLY A 152 18.33 -8.64 19.36
C GLY A 152 17.98 -7.54 18.35
N LEU A 153 16.97 -7.81 17.53
CA LEU A 153 16.43 -6.87 16.56
C LEU A 153 14.90 -6.83 16.73
N GLN A 154 14.37 -5.66 17.04
CA GLN A 154 12.92 -5.39 17.07
C GLN A 154 12.56 -4.56 15.84
N ILE A 155 11.63 -5.02 15.03
CA ILE A 155 11.09 -4.30 13.89
C ILE A 155 9.77 -3.67 14.30
N LYS A 156 9.61 -2.37 14.01
CA LYS A 156 8.34 -1.66 14.18
C LYS A 156 7.96 -0.94 12.90
N PRO A 157 6.82 -1.28 12.26
CA PRO A 157 6.30 -0.45 11.18
C PRO A 157 5.78 0.87 11.76
N ILE A 158 6.10 1.99 11.10
CA ILE A 158 5.61 3.33 11.45
C ILE A 158 4.93 4.01 10.26
N THR A 159 4.00 4.91 10.55
CA THR A 159 3.52 5.92 9.60
C THR A 159 4.22 7.26 9.85
N TYR A 160 4.14 8.20 8.89
CA TYR A 160 4.75 9.53 9.04
C TYR A 160 4.19 10.29 10.26
N GLU A 161 2.90 10.11 10.55
CA GLU A 161 2.21 10.74 11.67
C GLU A 161 2.68 10.23 13.03
N GLN A 162 3.20 9.00 13.12
CA GLN A 162 3.68 8.38 14.37
C GLN A 162 5.15 8.72 14.68
N THR A 163 5.87 9.35 13.74
CA THR A 163 7.28 9.73 13.90
C THR A 163 7.58 10.52 15.19
N PRO A 164 6.75 11.51 15.61
CA PRO A 164 7.01 12.26 16.84
C PRO A 164 6.94 11.42 18.13
N GLU A 165 6.28 10.27 18.10
CA GLU A 165 6.08 9.41 19.28
C GLU A 165 7.16 8.32 19.43
N ILE A 166 8.09 8.20 18.47
CA ILE A 166 9.17 7.19 18.47
C ILE A 166 9.97 7.18 19.78
N TYR A 167 10.19 8.34 20.38
CA TYR A 167 10.94 8.48 21.63
C TYR A 167 10.25 7.76 22.81
N ARG A 168 8.91 7.78 22.88
CA ARG A 168 8.16 7.09 23.94
C ARG A 168 8.28 5.58 23.85
N TRP A 169 8.36 5.03 22.64
CA TRP A 169 8.54 3.59 22.44
C TRP A 169 9.92 3.11 22.87
N LYS A 170 10.97 3.90 22.62
CA LYS A 170 12.33 3.60 23.10
C LYS A 170 12.38 3.52 24.63
N GLU A 171 11.72 4.43 25.34
CA GLU A 171 11.67 4.42 26.80
C GLU A 171 10.86 3.23 27.35
N TRP A 172 9.72 2.92 26.73
CA TRP A 172 8.85 1.83 27.17
C TRP A 172 9.53 0.45 27.04
N LEU A 173 10.23 0.22 25.92
CA LEU A 173 10.92 -1.04 25.62
C LEU A 173 12.30 -1.16 26.29
N GLY A 174 12.83 -0.06 26.85
CA GLY A 174 14.18 -0.04 27.42
C GLY A 174 14.39 -1.07 28.54
N LYS A 175 13.37 -1.34 29.36
CA LYS A 175 13.46 -2.32 30.46
C LYS A 175 13.64 -3.76 29.96
N THR A 176 12.88 -4.16 28.94
CA THR A 176 12.94 -5.51 28.38
C THR A 176 14.21 -5.71 27.57
N HIS A 177 14.63 -4.69 26.81
CA HIS A 177 15.89 -4.72 26.05
C HIS A 177 17.11 -4.83 26.95
N LYS A 178 17.13 -4.11 28.09
CA LYS A 178 18.21 -4.22 29.07
C LYS A 178 18.29 -5.63 29.66
N LYS A 179 17.15 -6.23 29.99
CA LYS A 179 17.08 -7.61 30.49
C LYS A 179 17.61 -8.62 29.45
N PHE A 180 17.36 -8.37 28.16
CA PHE A 180 17.95 -9.18 27.09
C PHE A 180 19.47 -9.04 27.06
N GLU A 181 19.99 -7.81 27.11
CA GLU A 181 21.45 -7.56 27.11
C GLU A 181 22.15 -8.21 28.31
N GLU A 182 21.53 -8.16 29.50
CA GLU A 182 22.04 -8.84 30.71
C GLU A 182 22.09 -10.36 30.54
N ASN A 183 21.09 -10.95 29.88
CA ASN A 183 20.97 -12.40 29.73
C ASN A 183 21.81 -12.97 28.56
N PHE A 184 21.95 -12.21 27.47
CA PHE A 184 22.49 -12.69 26.20
C PHE A 184 23.72 -11.92 25.70
N GLY A 185 24.12 -10.86 26.41
CA GLY A 185 25.38 -10.14 26.25
C GLY A 185 25.45 -9.11 25.12
N GLY A 186 24.47 -9.10 24.21
CA GLY A 186 24.36 -8.12 23.12
C GLY A 186 23.11 -7.26 23.24
N LYS A 187 23.18 -6.05 22.66
CA LYS A 187 22.08 -5.08 22.70
C LYS A 187 20.89 -5.49 21.83
N VAL A 188 19.75 -4.86 22.10
CA VAL A 188 18.56 -4.92 21.23
C VAL A 188 18.42 -3.61 20.47
N PHE A 189 18.31 -3.69 19.14
CA PHE A 189 18.13 -2.54 18.26
C PHE A 189 16.71 -2.47 17.71
N ILE A 190 16.14 -1.27 17.67
CA ILE A 190 14.82 -1.03 17.08
C ILE A 190 15.01 -0.53 15.65
N ILE A 191 14.44 -1.26 14.69
CA ILE A 191 14.42 -0.90 13.27
C ILE A 191 13.01 -0.42 12.93
N PHE A 192 12.91 0.86 12.62
CA PHE A 192 11.68 1.45 12.13
C PHE A 192 11.57 1.22 10.62
N SER A 193 10.46 0.65 10.18
CA SER A 193 10.18 0.51 8.75
C SER A 193 9.04 1.44 8.34
N ILE A 194 9.21 2.12 7.20
CA ILE A 194 8.20 3.01 6.64
C ILE A 194 7.89 2.61 5.20
N LYS A 195 6.64 2.71 4.79
CA LYS A 195 6.23 2.45 3.41
C LYS A 195 6.30 3.75 2.60
N ARG A 196 7.19 3.80 1.60
CA ARG A 196 7.35 4.91 0.64
C ARG A 196 7.15 4.38 -0.77
N ASP A 197 6.21 4.97 -1.53
CA ASP A 197 5.96 4.62 -2.93
C ASP A 197 5.83 3.11 -3.20
N ASN A 198 5.04 2.42 -2.36
CA ASN A 198 4.86 0.96 -2.35
C ASN A 198 6.09 0.10 -2.03
N LYS A 199 7.20 0.69 -1.58
CA LYS A 199 8.38 -0.02 -1.05
C LYS A 199 8.51 0.19 0.45
N LYS A 200 8.93 -0.83 1.19
CA LYS A 200 9.31 -0.67 2.60
C LYS A 200 10.79 -0.31 2.71
N GLU A 201 11.07 0.74 3.46
CA GLU A 201 12.41 1.27 3.70
C GLU A 201 12.68 1.33 5.21
N ILE A 202 13.96 1.26 5.60
CA ILE A 202 14.38 1.48 6.98
C ILE A 202 14.42 2.99 7.21
N TYR A 203 13.60 3.47 8.15
CA TYR A 203 13.45 4.89 8.46
C TYR A 203 14.62 5.45 9.25
N ASN A 204 15.22 4.65 10.13
CA ASN A 204 16.39 4.99 10.94
C ASN A 204 17.65 4.28 10.43
N PRO A 205 18.20 4.65 9.25
CA PRO A 205 19.33 3.94 8.64
C PRO A 205 20.59 3.93 9.52
N GLU A 206 20.74 4.87 10.45
CA GLU A 206 21.84 4.92 11.42
C GLU A 206 21.93 3.66 12.27
N VAL A 207 20.81 2.97 12.51
CA VAL A 207 20.77 1.73 13.30
C VAL A 207 21.63 0.63 12.70
N ILE A 208 21.80 0.61 11.38
CA ILE A 208 22.64 -0.38 10.69
C ILE A 208 24.09 -0.24 11.16
N GLU A 209 24.58 0.99 11.28
CA GLU A 209 25.94 1.26 11.73
C GLU A 209 26.10 0.98 13.23
N GLU A 210 25.08 1.24 14.04
CA GLU A 210 25.07 0.87 15.45
C GLU A 210 25.15 -0.66 15.65
N ILE A 211 24.40 -1.43 14.85
CA ILE A 211 24.46 -2.89 14.86
C ILE A 211 25.84 -3.37 14.42
N ARG A 212 26.46 -2.79 13.39
CA ARG A 212 27.84 -3.15 12.98
C ARG A 212 28.84 -2.94 14.11
N LYS A 213 28.79 -1.80 14.78
CA LYS A 213 29.67 -1.51 15.94
C LYS A 213 29.47 -2.51 17.06
N GLU A 214 28.24 -2.92 17.32
CA GLU A 214 27.94 -3.95 18.32
C GLU A 214 28.48 -5.32 17.91
N ILE A 215 28.34 -5.71 16.65
CA ILE A 215 28.94 -6.94 16.12
C ILE A 215 30.46 -6.93 16.36
N GLU A 216 31.14 -5.84 16.02
CA GLU A 216 32.60 -5.72 16.21
C GLU A 216 32.99 -5.71 17.70
N ARG A 217 32.22 -5.04 18.57
CA ARG A 217 32.42 -5.10 20.03
C ARG A 217 32.34 -6.54 20.55
N LEU A 218 31.36 -7.31 20.07
CA LEU A 218 31.14 -8.69 20.50
C LEU A 218 32.17 -9.66 19.92
N LYS A 219 32.73 -9.40 18.73
CA LYS A 219 33.85 -10.16 18.16
C LYS A 219 35.19 -9.84 18.86
N GLY A 220 35.41 -8.58 19.22
CA GLY A 220 36.67 -8.09 19.80
C GLY A 220 36.83 -8.34 21.31
N GLY A 221 35.74 -8.61 22.03
CA GLY A 221 35.78 -9.00 23.44
C GLY A 221 36.18 -10.46 23.63
N LYS A 222 37.49 -10.74 23.59
CA LYS A 222 38.08 -11.93 24.23
C LYS A 222 37.91 -11.87 25.73
#